data_AF-A0A0F4RLU5-F1
#
_entry.id   AF-A0A0F4RLU5-F1
#
_cell.length_a   1.000
_cell.length_b   1.000
_cell.length_c   1.000
_cell.angle_alpha   90.00
_cell.angle_beta   90.00
_cell.angle_gamma   90.00
#
_symmetry.space_group_name_H-M   'P 1'
#
loop_
_entity.id
_entity.type
_entity.pdbx_description
1 polymer ?
#
loop_
_entity_poly.entity_id
_entity_poly.type
_entity_poly.pdbx_seq_one_letter_code
_entity_poly.pdbx_strand_id
1 'polypeptide(L)'
;MVVPGDPQALRDKIAHAENMVSNYSSEMLAQLPSTEPLTGARMQFLADGRIRVVEAMRQRSLTMVEVGSDQNYLAIHLALLFGLHKHFEQVSSPVPGLLLVDQISRPYYPKDERAEDERDLPKQWLRPLAVGR
;
A
#
# COMPACT_ATOMS: atom_id res chain seq x y z
N MET A 1 31.32 -17.09 20.02
CA MET A 1 31.66 -15.69 20.37
C MET A 1 31.40 -14.84 19.14
N VAL A 2 30.25 -14.17 19.08
CA VAL A 2 29.88 -13.33 17.92
C VAL A 2 30.64 -12.02 18.06
N VAL A 3 31.52 -11.74 17.10
CA VAL A 3 32.30 -10.51 17.05
C VAL A 3 31.34 -9.34 16.76
N PRO A 4 31.36 -8.24 17.54
CA PRO A 4 30.59 -7.05 17.19
C PRO A 4 31.07 -6.54 15.82
N GLY A 5 30.15 -6.43 14.84
CA GLY A 5 30.45 -5.85 13.53
C GLY A 5 30.81 -6.83 12.41
N ASP A 6 30.52 -8.13 12.53
CA ASP A 6 30.62 -9.06 11.39
C ASP A 6 29.64 -8.67 10.27
N PRO A 7 30.13 -8.24 9.08
CA PRO A 7 29.27 -7.85 7.96
C PRO A 7 28.38 -9.00 7.47
N GLN A 8 28.80 -10.26 7.63
CA GLN A 8 28.01 -11.40 7.21
C GLN A 8 26.80 -11.60 8.13
N ALA A 9 27.01 -11.56 9.45
CA ALA A 9 25.93 -11.66 10.42
C ALA A 9 24.87 -10.56 10.25
N LEU A 10 25.28 -9.34 9.85
CA LEU A 10 24.34 -8.27 9.52
C LEU A 10 23.52 -8.59 8.26
N ARG A 11 24.16 -9.09 7.20
CA ARG A 11 23.48 -9.50 5.97
C ARG A 11 22.46 -10.59 6.21
N ASP A 12 22.82 -11.58 7.02
CA ASP A 12 21.92 -12.69 7.36
C ASP A 12 20.70 -12.20 8.14
N LYS A 13 20.89 -11.26 9.07
CA LYS A 13 19.78 -10.61 9.80
C LYS A 13 18.87 -9.80 8.88
N ILE A 14 19.44 -9.03 7.96
CA ILE A 14 18.67 -8.26 6.97
C ILE A 14 17.86 -9.20 6.07
N ALA A 15 18.51 -10.22 5.51
CA ALA A 15 17.84 -11.20 4.65
C ALA A 15 16.71 -11.94 5.38
N HIS A 16 16.92 -12.26 6.67
CA HIS A 16 15.86 -12.84 7.48
C HIS A 16 14.68 -11.87 7.66
N ALA A 17 14.95 -10.61 8.02
CA ALA A 17 13.89 -9.60 8.16
C ALA A 17 13.13 -9.36 6.84
N GLU A 18 13.84 -9.27 5.71
CA GLU A 18 13.23 -9.14 4.37
C GLU A 18 12.26 -10.28 4.08
N ASN A 19 12.67 -11.52 4.34
CA ASN A 19 11.82 -12.69 4.14
C ASN A 19 10.58 -12.66 5.06
N MET A 20 10.76 -12.33 6.33
CA MET A 20 9.64 -12.27 7.29
C MET A 20 8.62 -11.19 6.90
N VAL A 21 9.08 -9.97 6.59
CA VAL A 21 8.20 -8.88 6.16
C VAL A 21 7.52 -9.22 4.83
N SER A 22 8.22 -9.84 3.88
CA SER A 22 7.65 -10.31 2.61
C SER A 22 6.50 -11.31 2.83
N ASN A 23 6.71 -12.28 3.71
CA ASN A 23 5.70 -13.30 4.03
C ASN A 23 4.47 -12.66 4.70
N TYR A 24 4.68 -11.86 5.73
CA TYR A 24 3.57 -11.19 6.43
C TYR A 24 2.81 -10.24 5.51
N SER A 25 3.51 -9.47 4.69
CA SER A 25 2.85 -8.57 3.74
C SER A 25 2.04 -9.37 2.71
N SER A 26 2.53 -10.52 2.25
CA SER A 26 1.78 -11.40 1.35
C SER A 26 0.51 -11.97 2.00
N GLU A 27 0.59 -12.38 3.27
CA GLU A 27 -0.57 -12.84 4.05
C GLU A 27 -1.63 -11.74 4.22
N MET A 28 -1.19 -10.50 4.45
CA MET A 28 -2.08 -9.35 4.61
C MET A 28 -2.68 -8.92 3.27
N LEU A 29 -1.89 -8.96 2.18
CA LEU A 29 -2.36 -8.62 0.84
C LEU A 29 -3.52 -9.52 0.40
N ALA A 30 -3.45 -10.81 0.72
CA ALA A 30 -4.51 -11.78 0.41
C ALA A 30 -5.86 -11.45 1.06
N GLN A 31 -5.88 -10.63 2.12
CA GLN A 31 -7.08 -10.21 2.83
C GLN A 31 -7.58 -8.84 2.39
N LEU A 32 -6.81 -8.12 1.57
CA LEU A 32 -7.15 -6.78 1.12
C LEU A 32 -7.84 -6.80 -0.25
N PRO A 33 -8.82 -5.92 -0.47
CA PRO A 33 -9.42 -5.73 -1.79
C PRO A 33 -8.36 -5.31 -2.81
N SER A 34 -8.10 -6.17 -3.79
CA SER A 34 -7.15 -5.94 -4.88
C SER A 34 -7.69 -6.54 -6.17
N THR A 35 -7.18 -6.09 -7.30
CA THR A 35 -7.50 -6.63 -8.62
C THR A 35 -6.27 -7.31 -9.22
N GLU A 36 -6.41 -7.94 -10.39
CA GLU A 36 -5.23 -8.31 -11.16
C GLU A 36 -4.31 -7.07 -11.34
N PRO A 37 -2.98 -7.26 -11.25
CA PRO A 37 -2.25 -8.53 -11.17
C PRO A 37 -2.00 -9.06 -9.74
N LEU A 38 -2.64 -8.49 -8.70
CA LEU A 38 -2.37 -8.81 -7.29
C LEU A 38 -3.12 -10.03 -6.74
N THR A 39 -4.15 -10.51 -7.43
CA THR A 39 -4.93 -11.66 -7.00
C THR A 39 -4.03 -12.90 -6.80
N GLY A 40 -3.86 -13.33 -5.55
CA GLY A 40 -2.99 -14.44 -5.17
C GLY A 40 -1.49 -14.16 -5.30
N ALA A 41 -1.09 -12.91 -5.58
CA ALA A 41 0.30 -12.54 -5.75
C ALA A 41 1.06 -12.53 -4.41
N ARG A 42 2.38 -12.63 -4.50
CA ARG A 42 3.28 -12.52 -3.34
C ARG A 42 4.01 -11.20 -3.36
N MET A 43 4.16 -10.57 -2.20
CA MET A 43 4.97 -9.37 -2.03
C MET A 43 6.41 -9.76 -1.69
N GLN A 44 7.36 -9.01 -2.24
CA GLN A 44 8.76 -9.08 -1.88
C GLN A 44 9.22 -7.69 -1.43
N PHE A 45 9.53 -7.59 -0.15
CA PHE A 45 10.14 -6.42 0.47
C PHE A 45 11.66 -6.55 0.45
N LEU A 46 12.34 -5.49 0.04
CA LEU A 46 13.78 -5.38 0.07
C LEU A 46 14.15 -4.20 0.98
N ALA A 47 15.14 -4.40 1.86
CA ALA A 47 15.53 -3.44 2.88
C ALA A 47 16.13 -2.14 2.29
N ASP A 48 16.43 -2.12 0.99
CA ASP A 48 16.79 -0.90 0.25
C ASP A 48 15.58 -0.05 -0.20
N GLY A 49 14.39 -0.38 0.29
CA GLY A 49 13.14 0.36 0.06
C GLY A 49 12.38 -0.08 -1.18
N ARG A 50 12.86 -1.08 -1.92
CA ARG A 50 12.14 -1.62 -3.08
C ARG A 50 11.06 -2.61 -2.65
N ILE A 51 9.93 -2.54 -3.35
CA ILE A 51 8.84 -3.50 -3.26
C ILE A 51 8.64 -4.10 -4.65
N ARG A 52 8.53 -5.42 -4.71
CA ARG A 52 8.16 -6.16 -5.91
C ARG A 52 6.95 -7.01 -5.62
N VAL A 53 6.19 -7.30 -6.66
CA VAL A 53 5.04 -8.21 -6.61
C VAL A 53 5.30 -9.35 -7.57
N VAL A 54 5.18 -10.59 -7.11
CA VAL A 54 5.29 -11.78 -7.95
C VAL A 54 3.90 -12.30 -8.28
N GLU A 55 3.49 -12.16 -9.55
CA GLU A 55 2.19 -12.64 -10.05
C GLU A 55 2.02 -14.14 -9.78
N ALA A 56 0.84 -14.55 -9.31
CA ALA A 56 0.54 -15.95 -9.03
C ALA A 56 0.62 -16.84 -10.28
N MET A 57 0.00 -16.41 -11.38
CA MET A 57 -0.11 -17.23 -12.60
C MET A 57 1.14 -17.13 -13.46
N ARG A 58 1.58 -15.90 -13.75
CA ARG A 58 2.69 -15.67 -14.69
C ARG A 58 4.07 -15.80 -14.05
N GLN A 59 4.15 -15.85 -12.72
CA GLN A 59 5.41 -15.81 -11.95
C GLN A 59 6.35 -14.66 -12.37
N ARG A 60 5.78 -13.56 -12.87
CA ARG A 60 6.51 -12.35 -13.24
C ARG A 60 6.71 -11.50 -12.00
N SER A 61 7.91 -10.96 -11.85
CA SER A 61 8.21 -9.95 -10.83
C SER A 61 7.92 -8.57 -11.42
N LEU A 62 6.91 -7.91 -10.87
CA LEU A 62 6.46 -6.58 -11.24
C LEU A 62 6.99 -5.56 -10.24
N THR A 63 7.40 -4.41 -10.76
CA THR A 63 7.59 -3.18 -9.99
C THR A 63 6.24 -2.55 -9.67
N MET A 64 6.22 -1.59 -8.73
CA MET A 64 5.01 -0.82 -8.42
C MET A 64 4.40 -0.17 -9.67
N VAL A 65 5.21 0.42 -10.55
CA VAL A 65 4.70 1.08 -11.77
C VAL A 65 4.00 0.10 -12.71
N GLU A 66 4.49 -1.14 -12.79
CA GLU A 66 3.91 -2.19 -13.65
C GLU A 66 2.64 -2.82 -13.07
N VAL A 67 2.46 -2.78 -11.75
CA VAL A 67 1.24 -3.24 -11.08
C VAL A 67 0.03 -2.41 -11.52
N GLY A 68 0.17 -1.07 -11.50
CA GLY A 68 -0.92 -0.15 -11.81
C GLY A 68 -2.09 -0.20 -10.83
N SER A 69 -3.05 0.71 -10.99
CA SER A 69 -4.27 0.87 -10.16
C SER A 69 -4.04 1.47 -8.77
N ASP A 70 -4.76 2.56 -8.48
CA ASP A 70 -4.79 3.22 -7.17
C ASP A 70 -5.22 2.23 -6.06
N GLN A 71 -6.12 1.28 -6.38
CA GLN A 71 -6.60 0.29 -5.44
C GLN A 71 -5.48 -0.68 -5.05
N ASN A 72 -4.72 -1.16 -6.05
CA ASN A 72 -3.61 -2.07 -5.82
C ASN A 72 -2.47 -1.37 -5.07
N TYR A 73 -2.21 -0.10 -5.38
CA TYR A 73 -1.24 0.69 -4.63
C TYR A 73 -1.65 0.82 -3.16
N LEU A 74 -2.91 1.16 -2.88
CA LEU A 74 -3.40 1.22 -1.51
C LEU A 74 -3.25 -0.14 -0.80
N ALA A 75 -3.64 -1.23 -1.47
CA ALA A 75 -3.53 -2.58 -0.91
C ALA A 75 -2.08 -2.95 -0.57
N ILE A 76 -1.12 -2.65 -1.46
CA ILE A 76 0.31 -2.90 -1.24
C ILE A 76 0.84 -2.10 -0.04
N HIS A 77 0.49 -0.81 0.07
CA HIS A 77 0.95 0.01 1.19
C HIS A 77 0.40 -0.50 2.51
N LEU A 78 -0.89 -0.80 2.59
CA LEU A 78 -1.52 -1.33 3.80
C LEU A 78 -0.93 -2.70 4.18
N ALA A 79 -0.79 -3.60 3.21
CA ALA A 79 -0.18 -4.90 3.42
C ALA A 79 1.24 -4.80 3.98
N LEU A 80 2.06 -3.90 3.42
CA LEU A 80 3.42 -3.67 3.90
C LEU A 80 3.46 -3.08 5.31
N LEU A 81 2.61 -2.08 5.61
CA LEU A 81 2.53 -1.47 6.93
C LEU A 81 2.17 -2.52 7.99
N PHE A 82 1.17 -3.36 7.73
CA PHE A 82 0.78 -4.44 8.62
C PHE A 82 1.87 -5.52 8.72
N GLY A 83 2.54 -5.84 7.61
CA GLY A 83 3.66 -6.78 7.60
C GLY A 83 4.85 -6.31 8.46
N LEU A 84 5.20 -5.02 8.37
CA LEU A 84 6.22 -4.38 9.20
C LEU A 84 5.81 -4.36 10.68
N HIS A 85 4.56 -3.99 10.99
CA HIS A 85 4.05 -4.01 12.35
C HIS A 85 4.15 -5.41 12.98
N LYS A 86 3.70 -6.44 12.25
CA LYS A 86 3.80 -7.85 12.68
C LYS A 86 5.27 -8.25 12.87
N HIS A 87 6.18 -7.85 11.98
CA HIS A 87 7.60 -8.13 12.16
C HIS A 87 8.19 -7.47 13.41
N PHE A 88 7.90 -6.19 13.65
CA PHE A 88 8.39 -5.47 14.82
C PHE A 88 7.86 -6.05 16.13
N GLU A 89 6.60 -6.48 16.17
CA GLU A 89 6.05 -7.22 17.30
C GLU A 89 6.84 -8.51 17.56
N GLN A 90 7.06 -9.32 16.51
CA GLN A 90 7.73 -10.62 16.62
C GLN A 90 9.17 -10.53 17.07
N VAL A 91 9.88 -9.45 16.72
CA VAL A 91 11.26 -9.20 17.16
C VAL A 91 11.34 -8.36 18.44
N SER A 92 10.21 -8.10 19.12
CA SER A 92 10.12 -7.27 20.33
C SER A 92 10.73 -5.86 20.15
N SER A 93 10.56 -5.30 18.95
CA SER A 93 10.94 -3.94 18.59
C SER A 93 9.76 -2.98 18.83
N PRO A 94 10.00 -1.68 19.08
CA PRO A 94 8.91 -0.71 19.15
C PRO A 94 8.02 -0.75 17.90
N VAL A 95 6.70 -0.91 18.11
CA VAL A 95 5.68 -0.91 17.07
C VAL A 95 4.98 0.46 17.06
N PRO A 96 4.73 1.09 15.90
CA PRO A 96 3.91 2.30 15.84
C PRO A 96 2.52 2.07 16.45
N GLY A 97 2.19 2.82 17.50
CA GLY A 97 0.92 2.67 18.23
C GLY A 97 -0.31 3.28 17.54
N LEU A 98 -0.12 4.05 16.46
CA LEU A 98 -1.19 4.66 15.68
C LEU A 98 -0.79 4.72 14.20
N LEU A 99 -1.70 4.28 13.34
CA LEU A 99 -1.61 4.45 11.89
C LEU A 99 -2.79 5.32 11.43
N LEU A 100 -2.50 6.46 10.82
CA LEU A 100 -3.50 7.34 10.21
C LEU A 100 -3.41 7.21 8.69
N VAL A 101 -4.51 6.87 8.05
CA VAL A 101 -4.61 6.74 6.59
C VAL A 101 -5.71 7.67 6.10
N ASP A 102 -5.36 8.62 5.25
CA ASP A 102 -6.32 9.52 4.60
C ASP A 102 -6.76 8.95 3.25
N GLN A 103 -7.98 9.29 2.81
CA GLN A 103 -8.53 8.97 1.50
C GLN A 103 -8.55 7.49 1.09
N ILE A 104 -8.78 6.58 2.05
CA ILE A 104 -8.89 5.14 1.77
C ILE A 104 -9.98 4.77 0.75
N SER A 105 -11.01 5.61 0.62
CA SER A 105 -12.15 5.36 -0.28
C SER A 105 -11.87 5.78 -1.72
N ARG A 106 -10.86 6.63 -1.98
CA ARG A 106 -10.63 7.21 -3.30
C ARG A 106 -10.55 6.18 -4.44
N PRO A 107 -9.81 5.06 -4.28
CA PRO A 107 -9.70 4.07 -5.35
C PRO A 107 -11.02 3.37 -5.71
N TYR A 108 -12.01 3.42 -4.82
CA TYR A 108 -13.29 2.72 -4.97
C TYR A 108 -14.41 3.61 -5.46
N TYR A 109 -14.18 4.92 -5.65
CA TYR A 109 -15.21 5.76 -6.24
C TYR A 109 -15.49 5.33 -7.68
N PRO A 110 -16.76 5.12 -8.05
CA PRO A 110 -17.13 4.80 -9.42
C PRO A 110 -16.67 5.93 -10.35
N LYS A 111 -16.03 5.55 -11.46
CA LYS A 111 -15.39 6.52 -12.37
C LYS A 111 -16.34 7.35 -13.23
N ASP A 112 -17.62 7.03 -13.25
CA ASP A 112 -18.76 7.84 -13.73
C ASP A 112 -19.87 6.88 -14.12
N GLU A 113 -20.91 6.76 -13.29
CA GLU A 113 -22.23 6.37 -13.81
C GLU A 113 -23.36 7.28 -13.29
N ARG A 114 -23.07 8.28 -12.44
CA ARG A 114 -24.00 9.36 -12.08
C ARG A 114 -23.27 10.66 -11.74
N ALA A 115 -22.66 11.27 -12.74
CA ALA A 115 -22.57 12.73 -12.79
C ALA A 115 -23.95 13.37 -13.11
N GLU A 116 -25.06 12.70 -12.83
CA GLU A 116 -26.41 13.30 -12.87
C GLU A 116 -26.76 14.08 -11.60
N ASP A 117 -25.89 14.05 -10.58
CA ASP A 117 -26.00 14.90 -9.38
C ASP A 117 -25.06 16.12 -9.43
N GLU A 118 -24.50 16.46 -10.60
CA GLU A 118 -24.29 17.89 -10.90
C GLU A 118 -25.67 18.53 -11.05
N ARG A 119 -26.34 18.75 -9.92
CA ARG A 119 -27.42 19.72 -9.86
C ARG A 119 -26.80 21.05 -10.22
N ASP A 120 -26.97 21.44 -11.48
CA ASP A 120 -26.79 22.82 -11.93
C ASP A 120 -27.36 23.71 -10.83
N LEU A 121 -26.48 24.47 -10.15
CA LEU A 121 -26.93 25.45 -9.17
C LEU A 121 -27.98 26.30 -9.89
N PRO A 122 -29.24 26.37 -9.39
CA PRO A 122 -30.27 27.04 -10.14
C PRO A 122 -29.81 28.47 -10.37
N LYS A 123 -29.88 28.93 -11.63
CA LYS A 123 -29.30 30.22 -12.09
C LYS A 123 -29.69 31.43 -11.23
N GLN A 124 -30.73 31.30 -10.41
CA GLN A 124 -31.12 32.26 -9.38
C GLN A 124 -30.05 32.57 -8.31
N TRP A 125 -29.08 31.67 -8.09
CA TRP A 125 -27.99 31.84 -7.11
C TRP A 125 -26.71 32.41 -7.74
N LEU A 126 -26.63 32.46 -9.08
CA LEU A 126 -25.49 33.03 -9.82
C LEU A 126 -25.61 34.55 -10.02
N ARG A 127 -26.41 35.25 -9.21
CA ARG A 127 -26.48 36.72 -9.28
C ARG A 127 -25.15 37.28 -8.79
N PRO A 128 -24.40 38.06 -9.59
CA PRO A 128 -23.29 38.83 -9.07
C PRO A 128 -23.86 39.74 -7.97
N LEU A 129 -23.22 39.77 -6.80
CA LEU A 129 -23.48 40.82 -5.83
C LEU A 129 -23.17 42.13 -6.56
N ALA A 130 -24.22 42.90 -6.87
CA ALA A 130 -24.08 44.25 -7.38
C ALA A 130 -23.23 45.00 -6.34
N VAL A 131 -21.95 45.20 -6.65
CA VAL A 131 -21.10 46.12 -5.91
C VAL A 131 -21.73 47.49 -6.09
N GLY A 132 -22.36 47.96 -5.02
CA GLY A 132 -23.07 49.21 -5.00
C GLY A 132 -22.09 50.38 -5.03
N ARG A 133 -22.34 51.25 -6.01
CA ARG A 133 -21.84 52.61 -6.27
C ARG A 133 -20.55 52.73 -7.06
#